data_AF-A0A6I1W1F2-F1
#
_entry.id   AF-A0A6I1W1F2-F1
#
_cell.length_a   1.000
_cell.length_b   1.000
_cell.length_c   1.000
_cell.angle_alpha   90.00
_cell.angle_beta   90.00
_cell.angle_gamma   90.00
#
_symmetry.space_group_name_H-M   'P 1'
#
loop_
_entity.id
_entity.type
_entity.pdbx_description
1 polymer ?
#
loop_
_entity_poly.entity_id
_entity_poly.type
_entity_poly.pdbx_seq_one_letter_code
_entity_poly.pdbx_strand_id
1 'polypeptide(L)' 'FMLLVCWAVATLNPSILRMIESFGGPVIAAILFLMPMYAIRRVPSMRQHAGKISNVFVTVVGLVAISSLVYSLIP' A
#
# COMPACT_ATOMS: atom_id res chain seq x y z
N PHE A 1 -3.39 8.70 29.42
CA PHE A 1 -4.73 9.32 29.31
C PHE A 1 -5.15 9.47 27.85
N MET A 2 -4.39 10.20 27.02
CA MET A 2 -4.72 10.44 25.61
C MET A 2 -4.97 9.18 24.78
N LEU A 3 -4.12 8.14 24.88
CA LEU A 3 -4.30 6.89 24.13
C LEU A 3 -5.61 6.16 24.44
N LEU A 4 -5.99 6.07 25.73
CA LEU A 4 -7.23 5.40 26.14
C LEU A 4 -8.48 6.16 25.68
N VAL A 5 -8.45 7.49 25.75
CA VAL A 5 -9.55 8.34 25.29
C VAL A 5 -9.68 8.27 23.76
N CYS A 6 -8.57 8.38 23.01
CA CYS A 6 -8.60 8.26 21.55
C CYS A 6 -9.07 6.88 21.08
N TRP A 7 -8.65 5.80 21.75
CA TRP A 7 -9.11 4.46 21.44
C TRP A 7 -10.62 4.31 21.66
N ALA A 8 -11.13 4.73 22.82
CA ALA A 8 -12.56 4.67 23.12
C ALA A 8 -13.41 5.50 22.14
N VAL A 9 -12.96 6.72 21.82
CA VAL A 9 -13.63 7.61 20.85
C VAL A 9 -13.62 7.01 19.44
N ALA A 10 -12.51 6.38 19.03
CA ALA A 10 -12.41 5.74 17.72
C ALA A 10 -13.30 4.49 17.60
N THR A 11 -13.49 3.73 18.68
CA THR A 11 -14.42 2.57 18.69
C THR A 11 -15.89 3.02 18.65
N LEU A 12 -16.23 4.12 19.31
CA LEU A 12 -17.60 4.65 19.35
C LEU A 12 -17.99 5.43 18.08
N ASN A 13 -17.03 6.10 17.43
CA ASN A 13 -17.25 6.85 16.20
C ASN A 13 -16.45 6.27 15.03
N PRO A 14 -17.05 5.38 14.22
CA PRO A 14 -16.37 4.74 13.10
C PRO A 14 -15.99 5.73 11.97
N SER A 15 -16.48 6.97 12.01
CA SER A 15 -16.10 8.04 11.07
C SER A 15 -14.61 8.40 11.15
N ILE A 16 -14.02 8.42 12.36
CA ILE A 16 -12.58 8.71 12.53
C ILE A 16 -11.75 7.56 11.98
N LEU A 17 -12.17 6.31 12.23
CA LEU A 17 -11.50 5.13 11.70
C LEU A 17 -11.57 5.09 10.16
N ARG A 18 -12.75 5.37 9.58
CA ARG A 18 -12.91 5.49 8.13
C ARG A 18 -12.12 6.64 7.52
N MET A 19 -11.99 7.77 8.23
CA MET A 19 -11.16 8.88 7.77
C MET A 19 -9.68 8.48 7.75
N ILE A 20 -9.20 7.81 8.80
CA ILE A 20 -7.82 7.27 8.85
C ILE A 20 -7.62 6.21 7.77
N GLU A 21 -8.60 5.35 7.53
CA GLU A 21 -8.54 4.33 6.47
C GLU A 21 -8.51 4.96 5.08
N SER A 22 -9.33 5.99 4.84
CA SER A 22 -9.40 6.71 3.56
C SER A 22 -8.12 7.47 3.22
N PHE A 23 -7.34 7.92 4.21
CA PHE A 23 -6.05 8.59 3.98
C PHE A 23 -4.85 7.66 4.14
N GLY A 24 -4.84 6.82 5.18
CA GLY A 24 -3.77 5.91 5.53
C GLY A 24 -3.73 4.65 4.66
N GLY A 25 -4.88 4.10 4.29
CA GLY A 25 -4.97 2.94 3.40
C GLY A 25 -4.27 3.16 2.06
N PRO A 26 -4.56 4.26 1.34
CA PRO A 26 -3.90 4.61 0.09
C PRO A 26 -2.40 4.81 0.23
N VAL A 27 -1.96 5.51 1.28
CA VAL A 27 -0.53 5.83 1.50
C VAL A 27 0.25 4.57 1.86
N ILE A 28 -0.25 3.75 2.79
CA ILE A 28 0.39 2.51 3.21
C ILE A 28 0.47 1.53 2.04
N ALA A 29 -0.61 1.42 1.26
CA ALA A 29 -0.62 0.54 0.11
C ALA A 29 0.27 1.06 -1.04
N ALA A 30 0.31 2.38 -1.27
CA ALA A 30 1.27 2.97 -2.20
C ALA A 30 2.70 2.62 -1.79
N ILE A 31 3.04 2.71 -0.50
CA ILE A 31 4.38 2.30 -0.03
C ILE A 31 4.58 0.80 -0.25
N LEU A 32 3.66 -0.07 0.18
CA LEU A 32 3.81 -1.52 0.08
C LEU A 32 3.91 -2.03 -1.37
N PHE A 33 3.23 -1.41 -2.33
CA PHE A 33 3.21 -1.87 -3.72
C PHE A 33 4.14 -1.08 -4.65
N LEU A 34 4.33 0.22 -4.43
CA LEU A 34 5.19 1.07 -5.26
C LEU A 34 6.66 0.95 -4.84
N MET A 35 6.96 0.81 -3.54
CA MET A 35 8.34 0.63 -3.04
C MET A 35 9.04 -0.62 -3.60
N PRO A 36 8.45 -1.83 -3.63
CA PRO A 36 9.14 -3.01 -4.17
C PRO A 36 9.39 -2.87 -5.67
N MET A 37 8.41 -2.36 -6.42
CA MET A 37 8.53 -2.17 -7.87
C MET A 37 9.58 -1.09 -8.21
N TYR A 38 9.62 -0.02 -7.43
CA TYR A 38 10.60 1.04 -7.54
C TYR A 38 12.02 0.57 -7.19
N ALA A 39 12.17 -0.20 -6.11
CA ALA A 39 13.45 -0.75 -5.66
C ALA A 39 14.08 -1.67 -6.72
N ILE A 40 13.29 -2.54 -7.36
CA ILE A 40 13.75 -3.42 -8.44
C ILE A 40 14.27 -2.62 -9.65
N ARG A 41 13.64 -1.48 -9.97
CA ARG A 41 14.00 -0.65 -11.13
C ARG A 41 15.19 0.28 -10.87
N ARG A 42 15.34 0.76 -9.63
CA ARG A 42 16.37 1.75 -9.25
C ARG A 42 17.67 1.13 -8.74
N VAL A 43 17.64 -0.09 -8.19
CA VAL A 43 18.83 -0.74 -7.61
C VAL A 43 19.50 -1.67 -8.64
N PRO A 44 20.68 -1.30 -9.17
CA PRO A 44 21.36 -2.08 -10.22
C PRO A 44 21.86 -3.45 -9.72
N SER A 45 22.17 -3.59 -8.43
CA SER A 45 22.52 -4.87 -7.81
C SER A 45 21.34 -5.84 -7.67
N MET A 46 20.10 -5.39 -7.90
CA MET A 46 18.90 -6.24 -7.95
C MET A 46 18.52 -6.66 -9.38
N ARG A 47 19.17 -6.09 -10.42
CA ARG A 47 18.93 -6.45 -11.84
C ARG A 47 19.36 -7.87 -12.20
N GLN A 48 20.26 -8.48 -11.42
CA GLN A 48 20.63 -9.88 -11.55
C GLN A 48 19.47 -10.85 -11.22
N HIS A 49 18.44 -10.39 -10.50
CA HIS A 49 17.18 -11.13 -10.32
C HIS A 49 16.10 -10.73 -11.34
N ALA A 50 16.37 -9.73 -12.20
CA ALA A 50 15.38 -9.16 -13.12
C ALA A 50 15.04 -10.03 -14.34
N GLY A 51 15.66 -11.19 -14.48
CA GLY A 51 15.40 -12.14 -15.58
C GLY A 51 14.61 -13.39 -15.18
N LYS A 52 14.27 -13.60 -13.89
CA LYS A 52 13.48 -14.77 -13.48
C LYS A 52 12.00 -14.52 -13.74
N ILE A 53 11.24 -15.56 -14.13
CA ILE A 53 9.78 -15.53 -14.31
C ILE A 53 9.05 -14.90 -13.10
N SER A 54 9.62 -15.08 -11.90
CA SER A 54 9.16 -14.45 -10.66
C SER A 54 9.07 -12.92 -10.76
N ASN A 55 9.95 -12.25 -11.50
CA ASN A 55 9.91 -10.81 -11.68
C ASN A 55 8.73 -10.37 -12.56
N VAL A 56 8.37 -11.16 -13.58
CA VAL A 56 7.18 -10.91 -14.41
C VAL A 56 5.91 -11.10 -13.57
N PHE A 57 5.85 -12.17 -12.76
CA PHE A 57 4.75 -12.40 -11.83
C PHE A 57 4.58 -11.24 -10.84
N VAL A 58 5.67 -10.80 -10.20
CA VAL A 58 5.66 -9.65 -9.27
C VAL A 58 5.26 -8.34 -9.98
N THR A 59 5.68 -8.15 -11.24
CA THR A 59 5.28 -6.98 -12.03
C THR A 59 3.79 -6.97 -12.33
N VAL A 60 3.22 -8.12 -12.73
CA VAL A 60 1.78 -8.26 -13.05
C VAL A 60 0.93 -8.12 -11.79
N VAL A 61 1.31 -8.79 -10.69
CA VAL A 61 0.62 -8.64 -9.40
C VAL A 61 0.72 -7.21 -8.89
N GLY A 62 1.90 -6.56 -9.03
CA GLY A 62 2.08 -5.14 -8.71
C GLY A 62 1.18 -4.24 -9.56
N LEU A 63 1.04 -4.53 -10.85
CA LEU A 63 0.16 -3.76 -11.76
C LEU A 63 -1.32 -3.93 -11.39
N VAL A 64 -1.75 -5.16 -11.10
CA VAL A 64 -3.12 -5.47 -10.64
C VAL A 64 -3.40 -4.82 -9.29
N ALA A 65 -2.44 -4.84 -8.37
CA ALA A 65 -2.57 -4.18 -7.07
C ALA A 65 -2.66 -2.65 -7.20
N ILE A 66 -1.84 -2.04 -8.07
CA ILE A 66 -1.96 -0.60 -8.39
C ILE A 66 -3.34 -0.30 -8.96
N SER A 67 -3.83 -1.10 -9.91
CA SER A 67 -5.19 -0.93 -10.44
C SER A 67 -6.26 -1.05 -9.36
N SER A 68 -6.20 -2.06 -8.49
CA SER A 68 -7.14 -2.22 -7.38
C SER A 68 -7.07 -1.06 -6.38
N LEU A 69 -5.90 -0.47 -6.17
CA LEU A 69 -5.73 0.70 -5.30
C LEU A 69 -6.32 1.96 -5.90
N VAL A 70 -6.09 2.20 -7.19
CA VAL A 70 -6.69 3.33 -7.90
C VAL A 70 -8.21 3.21 -7.88
N TYR A 71 -8.76 2.00 -8.09
CA TYR A 71 -10.19 1.73 -7.96
C TYR A 71 -10.73 1.81 -6.52
N SER A 72 -9.90 1.59 -5.50
CA SER A 72 -10.32 1.77 -4.10
C SER A 72 -10.20 3.21 -3.61
N LEU A 73 -9.45 4.05 -4.32
CA LEU A 73 -9.25 5.47 -4.02
C LEU A 73 -10.27 6.37 -4.73
N ILE A 74 -10.64 5.97 -5.94
CA ILE A 74 -11.65 6.65 -6.76
C ILE A 74 -12.98 5.93 -6.50
N PRO A 75 -13.97 6.59 -5.87
CA PRO A 75 -15.28 5.99 -5.61
C PRO A 75 -16.04 5.63 -6.89
#